data_AF-A0A379ERX2-F1
#
_entry.id   AF-A0A379ERX2-F1
#
_cell.length_a   1.000
_cell.length_b   1.000
_cell.length_c   1.000
_cell.angle_alpha   90.00
_cell.angle_beta   90.00
_cell.angle_gamma   90.00
#
_symmetry.space_group_name_H-M   'P 1'
#
loop_
_entity.id
_entity.type
_entity.pdbx_description
1 polymer ?
#
loop_
_entity_poly.entity_id
_entity_poly.type
_entity_poly.pdbx_seq_one_letter_code
_entity_poly.pdbx_strand_id
1 'polypeptide(L)' 'MVQAGGFEVDMKQKKANAPIHNEANNGLKNLRGTVAMARTSDPHSATSQFFINTGR' A
#
# COMPACT_ATOMS: atom_id res chain seq x y z
N MET A 1 -5.18 5.21 9.42
CA MET A 1 -4.04 5.02 8.49
C MET A 1 -3.92 6.23 7.59
N VAL A 2 -2.79 6.42 6.93
CA VAL A 2 -2.59 7.44 5.89
C VAL A 2 -1.97 6.76 4.67
N GLN A 3 -2.55 6.93 3.49
CA GLN A 3 -2.14 6.28 2.24
C GLN A 3 -1.48 7.27 1.27
N ALA A 4 -0.43 6.84 0.58
CA ALA A 4 0.38 7.65 -0.32
C ALA A 4 1.02 6.79 -1.44
N GLY A 5 1.85 7.42 -2.28
CA GLY A 5 2.68 6.74 -3.30
C GLY A 5 2.02 6.51 -4.67
N GLY A 6 0.75 6.94 -4.84
CA GLY A 6 -0.02 6.73 -6.08
C GLY A 6 -0.29 7.96 -6.94
N PHE A 7 -0.22 9.15 -6.35
CA PHE A 7 -0.70 10.38 -6.98
C PHE A 7 0.31 11.52 -6.83
N GLU A 8 0.34 12.41 -7.83
CA GLU A 8 1.00 13.71 -7.75
C GLU A 8 0.11 14.72 -7.00
N VAL A 9 0.64 15.93 -6.75
CA VAL A 9 -0.06 16.98 -5.98
C VAL A 9 -1.38 17.45 -6.61
N ASP A 10 -1.56 17.24 -7.91
CA ASP A 10 -2.75 17.57 -8.69
C ASP A 10 -3.75 16.41 -8.79
N MET A 11 -3.59 15.36 -7.97
CA MET A 11 -4.38 14.13 -8.01
C MET A 11 -4.26 13.35 -9.31
N LYS A 12 -3.19 13.57 -10.09
CA LYS A 12 -2.86 12.73 -11.24
C LYS A 12 -2.19 11.44 -10.78
N GLN A 13 -2.73 10.30 -11.20
CA GLN A 13 -2.14 9.00 -10.87
C GLN A 13 -0.78 8.83 -11.56
N LYS A 14 0.22 8.43 -10.80
CA LYS A 14 1.56 8.11 -11.29
C LYS A 14 1.53 6.79 -12.07
N LYS A 15 2.33 6.68 -13.12
CA LYS A 15 2.57 5.40 -13.78
C LYS A 15 3.28 4.48 -12.79
N ALA A 16 2.71 3.31 -12.56
CA ALA A 16 3.27 2.28 -11.69
C ALA A 16 3.86 1.13 -12.51
N ASN A 17 4.73 0.34 -11.88
CA ASN A 17 5.23 -0.91 -12.43
C ASN A 17 4.17 -2.03 -12.33
N ALA A 18 4.51 -3.22 -12.83
CA ALA A 18 3.65 -4.39 -12.71
C ALA A 18 3.31 -4.70 -11.23
N PRO A 19 2.14 -5.27 -10.96
CA PRO A 19 1.76 -5.68 -9.61
C PRO A 19 2.69 -6.73 -9.00
N ILE A 20 2.76 -6.77 -7.66
CA ILE A 20 3.56 -7.73 -6.90
C ILE A 20 2.71 -8.76 -6.16
N HIS A 21 3.30 -9.93 -5.89
CA HIS A 21 2.69 -10.94 -5.04
C HIS A 21 2.48 -10.43 -3.61
N ASN A 22 1.49 -11.00 -2.94
CA ASN A 22 1.09 -10.58 -1.61
C ASN A 22 1.91 -11.34 -0.57
N GLU A 23 2.66 -10.62 0.24
CA GLU A 23 3.51 -11.18 1.30
C GLU A 23 2.87 -11.07 2.70
N ALA A 24 1.56 -10.79 2.81
CA ALA A 24 0.89 -10.59 4.09
C ALA A 24 0.85 -11.84 5.00
N ASN A 25 1.16 -13.03 4.47
CA ASN A 25 1.30 -14.26 5.25
C ASN A 25 2.70 -14.42 5.87
N ASN A 26 3.34 -13.31 6.27
CA ASN A 26 4.69 -13.28 6.86
C ASN A 26 4.68 -13.15 8.39
N GLY A 27 3.50 -13.17 9.03
CA GLY A 27 3.34 -13.04 10.48
C GLY A 27 3.40 -11.61 11.02
N LEU A 28 3.68 -10.60 10.18
CA LEU A 28 3.70 -9.21 10.59
C LEU A 28 2.29 -8.63 10.66
N LYS A 29 1.97 -8.00 11.79
CA LYS A 29 0.69 -7.33 12.02
C LYS A 29 0.74 -5.87 11.60
N ASN A 30 -0.40 -5.34 11.18
CA ASN A 30 -0.60 -3.92 10.92
C ASN A 30 -0.73 -3.13 12.24
N LEU A 31 0.34 -3.09 13.03
CA LEU A 31 0.43 -2.32 14.27
C LEU A 31 0.70 -0.85 13.98
N ARG A 32 0.44 0.02 14.97
CA ARG A 32 0.76 1.44 14.88
C ARG A 32 2.22 1.66 14.48
N GLY A 33 2.44 2.50 13.47
CA GLY A 33 3.77 2.85 12.96
C GLY A 33 4.31 1.92 11.88
N THR A 34 3.67 0.79 11.58
CA THR A 34 4.10 -0.06 10.46
C THR A 34 3.65 0.53 9.12
N VAL A 35 4.41 0.20 8.07
CA VAL A 35 4.08 0.49 6.67
C VAL A 35 3.68 -0.81 5.96
N ALA A 36 2.66 -0.73 5.12
CA ALA A 36 2.20 -1.86 4.32
C ALA A 36 1.72 -1.39 2.93
N MET A 37 1.66 -2.32 1.98
CA MET A 37 1.23 -2.04 0.61
C MET A 37 -0.28 -1.88 0.51
N ALA A 38 -0.73 -0.82 -0.16
CA ALA A 38 -2.13 -0.69 -0.58
C ALA A 38 -2.36 -1.49 -1.87
N ARG A 39 -3.58 -2.02 -2.02
CA ARG A 39 -3.97 -2.88 -3.15
C ARG A 39 -5.47 -2.73 -3.43
N THR A 40 -5.92 -3.25 -4.56
CA THR A 40 -7.36 -3.40 -4.84
C THR A 40 -7.91 -4.65 -4.13
N SER A 41 -9.13 -5.07 -4.46
CA SER A 41 -9.71 -6.32 -3.96
C SER A 41 -8.87 -7.55 -4.32
N ASP A 42 -8.17 -7.54 -5.45
CA ASP A 42 -7.23 -8.60 -5.85
C ASP A 42 -6.02 -8.61 -4.89
N PRO A 43 -5.72 -9.74 -4.22
CA PRO A 43 -4.58 -9.88 -3.32
C PRO A 43 -3.24 -9.49 -3.94
N HIS A 44 -3.01 -9.76 -5.22
CA HIS A 44 -1.73 -9.59 -5.92
C HIS A 44 -1.68 -8.34 -6.82
N SER A 45 -2.44 -7.30 -6.46
CA SER A 45 -2.58 -6.06 -7.25
C SER A 45 -1.77 -4.87 -6.73
N ALA A 46 -1.01 -5.05 -5.64
CA ALA A 46 -0.19 -3.98 -5.08
C ALA A 46 0.87 -3.50 -6.07
N THR A 47 1.05 -2.18 -6.20
CA THR A 47 2.05 -1.58 -7.09
C THR A 47 2.94 -0.58 -6.33
N SER A 48 2.66 0.72 -6.38
CA SER A 48 3.46 1.76 -5.71
C SER A 48 2.80 2.39 -4.49
N GLN A 49 1.51 2.12 -4.26
CA GLN A 49 0.78 2.73 -3.15
C GLN A 49 1.06 1.99 -1.84
N PHE A 50 1.25 2.75 -0.77
CA PHE A 50 1.48 2.24 0.58
C PHE A 50 0.69 3.04 1.60
N PHE A 51 0.50 2.48 2.79
CA PHE A 51 -0.11 3.18 3.91
C PHE A 51 0.69 3.01 5.20
N ILE A 52 0.63 4.03 6.05
CA ILE A 52 1.17 4.01 7.41
C ILE A 52 0.02 3.78 8.39
N ASN A 53 0.17 2.78 9.26
CA ASN A 53 -0.80 2.46 10.30
C ASN A 53 -0.75 3.49 11.43
N THR A 54 -1.84 4.24 11.61
CA THR A 54 -1.94 5.29 12.64
C THR A 54 -2.93 4.97 13.77
N GLY A 55 -3.66 3.86 13.66
CA GLY A 55 -4.57 3.36 14.70
C GLY A 55 -3.80 2.91 15.95
N ARG A 56 -4.47 2.91 17.11
CA ARG A 56 -3.93 2.33 18.35
C ARG A 56 -4.01 0.82 18.32
#